data_AF-A0A3S0DJY6-F1
#
_entry.id   AF-A0A3S0DJY6-F1
#
_cell.length_a   1.000
_cell.length_b   1.000
_cell.length_c   1.000
_cell.angle_alpha   90.00
_cell.angle_beta   90.00
_cell.angle_gamma   90.00
#
_symmetry.space_group_name_H-M   'P 1'
#
loop_
_entity.id
_entity.type
_entity.pdbx_description
1 polymer ?
#
loop_
_entity_poly.entity_id
_entity_poly.type
_entity_poly.pdbx_seq_one_letter_code
_entity_poly.pdbx_strand_id
1 'polypeptide(L)'
;MCMEISLLLFNLCALDSPVPALPYILFNFKTTNMNGVSFREQHSRAIRFWHWATVFVLSFILLTAFTAKFFTNPYQNHPIIFDALVKQGLKPSGEGVHQVTNVLTVKVWKVHTYFGYILAGLLAFRFLAEIFQPVNQRIAVRIGNAVRLLQAKKEVKSSRHYLIVKLIYLIAYTLLAVICFTGVWMGLHSEQLFNETANYHQMKEYHETAVNLLLIFMLIHLVGVIRAERGKYKNVVSDMINGGKENE
;
A
#
# COMPACT_ATOMS: atom_id res chain seq x y z
N MET A 1 9.62 12.19 -5.06
CA MET A 1 8.17 11.89 -5.09
C MET A 1 7.36 12.46 -3.90
N CYS A 2 7.93 13.10 -2.86
CA CYS A 2 7.20 13.35 -1.59
C CYS A 2 7.20 14.80 -1.05
N MET A 3 7.56 15.85 -1.81
CA MET A 3 7.71 17.19 -1.22
C MET A 3 6.43 17.72 -0.55
N GLU A 4 5.26 17.34 -1.04
CA GLU A 4 4.02 18.01 -0.62
C GLU A 4 3.16 17.20 0.35
N ILE A 5 3.29 15.87 0.36
CA ILE A 5 2.76 15.05 1.46
C ILE A 5 3.51 15.40 2.77
N SER A 6 4.81 15.70 2.68
CA SER A 6 5.57 16.21 3.81
C SER A 6 5.07 17.56 4.32
N LEU A 7 4.66 18.48 3.44
CA LEU A 7 4.11 19.79 3.84
C LEU A 7 2.69 19.68 4.44
N LEU A 8 1.86 18.76 3.96
CA LEU A 8 0.54 18.49 4.54
C LEU A 8 0.63 17.88 5.94
N LEU A 9 1.57 16.96 6.16
CA LEU A 9 1.85 16.41 7.50
C LEU A 9 2.61 17.39 8.40
N PHE A 10 3.37 18.33 7.83
CA PHE A 10 4.05 19.40 8.57
C PHE A 10 3.07 20.37 9.26
N ASN A 11 1.90 20.62 8.66
CA ASN A 11 0.85 21.42 9.29
C ASN A 11 0.11 20.71 10.43
N LEU A 12 0.22 19.38 10.55
CA LEU A 12 -0.43 18.59 11.60
C LEU A 12 0.52 18.23 12.75
N CYS A 13 1.83 18.32 12.56
CA CYS A 13 2.86 17.86 13.52
C CYS A 13 3.64 19.02 14.18
N ALA A 14 2.99 20.16 14.38
CA ALA A 14 3.49 21.26 15.21
C ALA A 14 3.00 21.10 16.66
N LEU A 15 3.46 20.03 17.32
CA LEU A 15 3.31 19.88 18.77
C LEU A 15 4.66 19.50 19.38
N ASP A 16 5.26 20.49 20.03
CA ASP A 16 6.57 20.46 20.66
C ASP A 16 6.65 19.44 21.81
N SER A 17 7.65 18.57 21.79
CA SER A 17 8.21 18.00 23.03
C SER A 17 9.67 17.57 22.86
N PRO A 18 10.54 17.78 23.88
CA PRO A 18 11.95 17.42 23.82
C PRO A 18 12.18 15.99 24.33
N VAL A 19 13.02 15.21 23.66
CA VAL A 19 13.48 13.88 24.12
C VAL A 19 15.00 13.92 24.33
N PRO A 20 15.51 13.38 25.47
CA PRO A 20 16.92 13.50 25.84
C PRO A 20 17.83 12.47 25.14
N ALA A 21 19.13 12.80 25.12
CA ALA A 21 20.19 12.10 24.39
C ALA A 21 20.70 10.82 25.09
N LEU A 22 21.06 9.80 24.30
CA LEU A 22 21.80 8.62 24.73
C LEU A 22 23.21 8.57 24.08
N PRO A 23 24.19 7.92 24.73
CA PRO A 23 25.61 8.11 24.43
C PRO A 23 26.13 7.25 23.28
N TYR A 24 27.23 7.76 22.72
CA TYR A 24 27.87 7.47 21.45
C TYR A 24 28.64 6.14 21.44
N ILE A 25 28.48 5.35 20.36
CA ILE A 25 29.46 4.35 19.93
C ILE A 25 30.10 4.86 18.64
N LEU A 26 31.37 5.23 18.74
CA LEU A 26 32.22 5.75 17.68
C LEU A 26 32.53 4.66 16.65
N PHE A 27 31.98 4.79 15.44
CA PHE A 27 32.52 4.14 14.25
C PHE A 27 33.03 5.23 13.31
N ASN A 28 34.33 5.17 13.04
CA ASN A 28 35.07 6.11 12.21
C ASN A 28 34.66 5.91 10.74
N PHE A 29 33.82 6.81 10.21
CA PHE A 29 33.38 6.77 8.81
C PHE A 29 33.95 7.98 8.06
N LYS A 30 34.77 7.69 7.05
CA LYS A 30 35.32 8.65 6.09
C LYS A 30 34.18 9.50 5.53
N THR A 31 34.22 10.81 5.79
CA THR A 31 33.23 11.78 5.32
C THR A 31 33.30 11.89 3.80
N THR A 32 32.38 11.24 3.10
CA THR A 32 32.15 11.54 1.68
C THR A 32 31.49 12.91 1.58
N ASN A 33 32.14 13.77 0.79
CA ASN A 33 31.75 15.13 0.46
C ASN A 33 30.32 15.13 -0.12
N MET A 34 29.35 15.67 0.63
CA MET A 34 27.93 15.74 0.26
C MET A 34 27.58 17.12 -0.32
N ASN A 35 28.40 17.63 -1.24
CA ASN A 35 28.04 18.79 -2.04
C ASN A 35 27.14 18.33 -3.19
N GLY A 36 25.83 18.57 -3.06
CA GLY A 36 24.86 18.37 -4.14
C GLY A 36 24.06 17.07 -4.04
N VAL A 37 23.13 16.98 -3.08
CA VAL A 37 22.09 15.93 -3.11
C VAL A 37 21.10 16.27 -4.22
N SER A 38 21.40 15.83 -5.45
CA SER A 38 20.39 15.75 -6.51
C SER A 38 19.29 14.81 -6.04
N PHE A 39 18.10 15.36 -5.81
CA PHE A 39 16.93 14.64 -5.29
C PHE A 39 16.30 13.67 -6.32
N ARG A 40 16.94 13.49 -7.49
CA ARG A 40 16.61 12.47 -8.49
C ARG A 40 17.44 11.22 -8.22
N GLU A 41 16.95 10.36 -7.34
CA GLU A 41 17.49 9.01 -7.23
C GLU A 41 17.05 8.20 -8.46
N GLN A 42 18.01 7.59 -9.15
CA GLN A 42 17.70 6.69 -10.25
C GLN A 42 16.94 5.46 -9.74
N HIS A 43 15.88 5.11 -10.45
CA HIS A 43 15.08 3.93 -10.12
C HIS A 43 15.50 2.74 -10.97
N SER A 44 15.94 1.66 -10.31
CA SER A 44 16.30 0.43 -11.00
C SER A 44 15.09 -0.16 -11.74
N ARG A 45 15.35 -0.82 -12.88
CA ARG A 45 14.28 -1.43 -13.71
C ARG A 45 13.39 -2.38 -12.90
N ALA A 46 13.99 -3.16 -11.99
CA ALA A 46 13.28 -4.10 -11.13
C ALA A 46 12.31 -3.40 -10.16
N ILE A 47 12.74 -2.29 -9.54
CA ILE A 47 11.88 -1.52 -8.62
C ILE A 47 10.72 -0.88 -9.36
N ARG A 48 10.96 -0.34 -10.56
CA ARG A 48 9.91 0.27 -11.39
C ARG A 48 8.88 -0.77 -11.83
N PHE A 49 9.34 -1.89 -12.35
CA PHE A 49 8.46 -3.00 -12.74
C PHE A 49 7.62 -3.47 -11.55
N TRP A 50 8.25 -3.71 -10.40
CA TRP A 50 7.54 -4.14 -9.19
C TRP A 50 6.48 -3.13 -8.76
N HIS A 51 6.80 -1.83 -8.78
CA HIS A 51 5.86 -0.78 -8.42
C HIS A 51 4.63 -0.76 -9.33
N TRP A 52 4.83 -0.73 -10.65
CA TRP A 52 3.72 -0.69 -11.60
C TRP A 52 2.91 -1.99 -11.60
N ALA A 53 3.54 -3.15 -11.43
CA ALA A 53 2.85 -4.42 -11.23
C ALA A 53 1.96 -4.37 -9.97
N THR A 54 2.49 -3.82 -8.87
CA THR A 54 1.74 -3.65 -7.61
C THR A 54 0.55 -2.72 -7.80
N VAL A 55 0.74 -1.58 -8.48
CA VAL A 55 -0.35 -0.62 -8.77
C VAL A 55 -1.45 -1.29 -9.60
N PHE A 56 -1.09 -2.05 -10.64
CA PHE A 56 -2.06 -2.75 -11.48
C PHE A 56 -2.85 -3.80 -10.70
N VAL A 57 -2.16 -4.69 -9.99
CA VAL A 57 -2.77 -5.76 -9.19
C VAL A 57 -3.66 -5.17 -8.09
N LEU A 58 -3.16 -4.16 -7.37
CA LEU A 58 -3.91 -3.50 -6.30
C LEU A 58 -5.18 -2.82 -6.84
N SER A 59 -5.10 -2.12 -7.98
CA SER A 59 -6.26 -1.49 -8.61
C SER A 59 -7.33 -2.53 -8.97
N PHE A 60 -6.92 -3.68 -9.51
CA PHE A 60 -7.83 -4.77 -9.86
C PHE A 60 -8.48 -5.42 -8.62
N ILE A 61 -7.72 -5.61 -7.54
CA ILE A 61 -8.23 -6.14 -6.26
C ILE A 61 -9.28 -5.18 -5.66
N LEU A 62 -9.04 -3.88 -5.70
CA LEU A 62 -10.01 -2.88 -5.22
C LEU A 62 -11.27 -2.87 -6.08
N LEU A 63 -11.13 -2.97 -7.40
CA LEU A 63 -12.26 -3.06 -8.32
C LEU A 63 -13.11 -4.31 -8.07
N THR A 64 -12.49 -5.46 -7.83
CA THR A 64 -13.21 -6.70 -7.51
C THR A 64 -13.92 -6.62 -6.16
N ALA A 65 -13.29 -6.06 -5.12
CA ALA A 65 -13.93 -5.82 -3.83
C ALA A 65 -15.12 -4.85 -3.94
N PHE A 66 -14.95 -3.76 -4.68
CA PHE A 66 -16.02 -2.81 -4.98
C PHE A 66 -17.18 -3.50 -5.71
N THR A 67 -16.86 -4.27 -6.75
CA THR A 67 -17.87 -5.02 -7.51
C THR A 67 -18.64 -6.00 -6.64
N ALA A 68 -17.93 -6.72 -5.77
CA ALA A 68 -18.54 -7.67 -4.86
C ALA A 68 -19.49 -7.00 -3.85
N LYS A 69 -19.10 -5.85 -3.30
CA LYS A 69 -19.87 -5.13 -2.28
C LYS A 69 -21.10 -4.39 -2.86
N PHE A 70 -20.99 -3.81 -4.05
CA PHE A 70 -22.02 -2.92 -4.60
C PHE A 70 -22.83 -3.53 -5.75
N PHE A 71 -22.25 -4.38 -6.59
CA PHE A 71 -22.95 -4.89 -7.78
C PHE A 71 -23.43 -6.32 -7.64
N THR A 72 -22.69 -7.18 -6.95
CA THR A 72 -23.05 -8.61 -6.87
C THR A 72 -23.70 -9.01 -5.56
N ASN A 73 -23.83 -8.08 -4.62
CA ASN A 73 -24.33 -8.31 -3.27
C ASN A 73 -25.67 -9.10 -3.27
N PRO A 74 -25.72 -10.30 -2.66
CA PRO A 74 -26.92 -11.13 -2.66
C PRO A 74 -28.14 -10.42 -2.07
N TYR A 75 -27.97 -9.63 -1.01
CA TYR A 75 -29.07 -8.92 -0.35
C TYR A 75 -29.71 -7.86 -1.25
N GLN A 76 -28.92 -7.20 -2.10
CA GLN A 76 -29.43 -6.19 -3.02
C GLN A 76 -30.00 -6.82 -4.29
N ASN A 77 -29.42 -7.92 -4.75
CA ASN A 77 -29.80 -8.57 -6.01
C ASN A 77 -30.96 -9.58 -5.86
N HIS A 78 -31.20 -10.10 -4.66
CA HIS A 78 -32.28 -11.04 -4.39
C HIS A 78 -33.65 -10.53 -4.86
N PRO A 79 -34.15 -9.34 -4.45
CA PRO A 79 -35.47 -8.87 -4.89
C PRO A 79 -35.53 -8.66 -6.41
N ILE A 80 -34.46 -8.17 -7.03
CA ILE A 80 -34.41 -7.91 -8.48
C ILE A 80 -34.56 -9.22 -9.27
N ILE A 81 -33.83 -10.27 -8.86
CA ILE A 81 -33.87 -11.57 -9.52
C ILE A 81 -35.20 -12.28 -9.22
N PHE A 82 -35.70 -12.18 -7.98
CA PHE A 82 -36.99 -12.74 -7.60
C PHE A 82 -38.12 -12.16 -8.46
N ASP A 83 -38.20 -10.83 -8.59
CA ASP A 83 -39.20 -10.14 -9.40
C ASP A 83 -39.08 -10.48 -10.89
N ALA A 84 -37.85 -10.60 -11.41
CA ALA A 84 -37.61 -11.00 -12.79
C ALA A 84 -38.15 -12.41 -13.09
N LEU A 85 -37.97 -13.36 -12.15
CA LEU A 85 -38.48 -14.73 -12.28
C LEU A 85 -40.01 -14.77 -12.19
N VAL A 86 -40.62 -14.02 -11.27
CA VAL A 86 -42.08 -13.90 -11.16
C VAL A 86 -42.69 -13.32 -12.45
N LYS A 87 -42.06 -12.28 -13.04
CA LYS A 87 -42.49 -11.70 -14.33
C LYS A 87 -42.41 -12.69 -15.49
N GLN A 88 -41.54 -13.69 -15.41
CA GLN A 88 -41.45 -14.78 -16.39
C GLN A 88 -42.46 -15.90 -16.14
N GLY A 89 -43.37 -15.74 -15.17
CA GLY A 89 -44.38 -16.75 -14.82
C GLY A 89 -43.82 -17.90 -13.99
N LEU A 90 -42.58 -17.80 -13.52
CA LEU A 90 -41.98 -18.80 -12.63
C LEU A 90 -42.45 -18.55 -11.19
N LYS A 91 -42.52 -19.62 -10.39
CA LYS A 91 -42.76 -19.56 -8.95
C LYS A 91 -41.44 -19.87 -8.21
N PRO A 92 -40.50 -18.92 -8.14
CA PRO A 92 -39.22 -19.15 -7.50
C PRO A 92 -39.40 -19.43 -6.00
N SER A 93 -38.66 -20.41 -5.47
CA SER A 93 -38.47 -20.52 -4.02
C SER A 93 -37.46 -19.47 -3.56
N GLY A 94 -37.68 -18.86 -2.38
CA GLY A 94 -36.76 -17.85 -1.83
C GLY A 94 -35.33 -18.38 -1.66
N GLU A 95 -35.20 -19.66 -1.34
CA GLU A 95 -33.93 -20.37 -1.20
C GLU A 95 -33.20 -20.57 -2.54
N GLY A 96 -33.93 -20.93 -3.60
CA GLY A 96 -33.36 -21.08 -4.94
C GLY A 96 -32.79 -19.76 -5.49
N VAL A 97 -33.49 -18.65 -5.26
CA VAL A 97 -33.01 -17.32 -5.67
C VAL A 97 -31.78 -16.89 -4.86
N HIS A 98 -31.75 -17.21 -3.57
CA HIS A 98 -30.58 -16.95 -2.73
C HIS A 98 -29.34 -17.71 -3.24
N GLN A 99 -29.49 -19.00 -3.60
CA GLN A 99 -28.39 -19.76 -4.20
C GLN A 99 -27.87 -19.13 -5.50
N VAL A 100 -28.77 -18.71 -6.40
CA VAL A 100 -28.40 -18.08 -7.69
C VAL A 100 -27.68 -16.75 -7.48
N THR A 101 -28.20 -15.88 -6.61
CA THR A 101 -27.58 -14.58 -6.32
C THR A 101 -26.20 -14.73 -5.66
N ASN A 102 -26.01 -15.79 -4.87
CA ASN A 102 -24.74 -16.04 -4.19
C ASN A 102 -23.63 -16.51 -5.15
N VAL A 103 -23.96 -17.25 -6.21
CA VAL A 103 -22.96 -17.76 -7.18
C VAL A 103 -22.13 -16.62 -7.79
N LEU A 104 -22.76 -15.49 -8.12
CA LEU A 104 -22.07 -14.36 -8.72
C LEU A 104 -21.06 -13.73 -7.75
N THR A 105 -21.48 -13.50 -6.51
CA THR A 105 -20.63 -12.96 -5.45
C THR A 105 -19.46 -13.87 -5.12
N VAL A 106 -19.70 -15.19 -5.00
CA VAL A 106 -18.63 -16.17 -4.76
C VAL A 106 -17.58 -16.14 -5.87
N LYS A 107 -17.99 -16.03 -7.14
CA LYS A 107 -17.05 -15.95 -8.27
C LYS A 107 -16.17 -14.69 -8.20
N VAL A 108 -16.76 -13.53 -7.90
CA VAL A 108 -15.98 -12.28 -7.78
C VAL A 108 -14.99 -12.35 -6.61
N TRP A 109 -15.42 -12.85 -5.44
CA TRP A 109 -14.52 -13.02 -4.30
C TRP A 109 -13.38 -14.02 -4.59
N LYS A 110 -13.63 -15.11 -5.33
CA LYS A 110 -12.55 -16.02 -5.76
C LYS A 110 -11.51 -15.30 -6.62
N VAL A 111 -11.94 -14.47 -7.57
CA VAL A 111 -11.02 -13.66 -8.39
C VAL A 111 -10.24 -12.68 -7.51
N HIS A 112 -10.91 -12.02 -6.57
CA HIS A 112 -10.26 -11.14 -5.59
C HIS A 112 -9.17 -11.88 -4.78
N THR A 113 -9.46 -13.10 -4.30
CA THR A 113 -8.50 -13.93 -3.58
C THR A 113 -7.30 -14.32 -4.44
N TYR A 114 -7.50 -14.71 -5.70
CA TYR A 114 -6.38 -15.05 -6.59
C TYR A 114 -5.44 -13.88 -6.81
N PHE A 115 -5.97 -12.68 -7.07
CA PHE A 115 -5.13 -11.50 -7.19
C PHE A 115 -4.51 -11.10 -5.85
N GLY A 116 -5.20 -11.34 -4.73
CA GLY A 116 -4.64 -11.22 -3.38
C GLY A 116 -3.38 -12.07 -3.19
N TYR A 117 -3.37 -13.32 -3.68
CA TYR A 117 -2.17 -14.17 -3.66
C TYR A 117 -1.05 -13.63 -4.54
N ILE A 118 -1.38 -13.08 -5.72
CA ILE A 118 -0.39 -12.41 -6.58
C ILE A 118 0.22 -11.21 -5.85
N LEU A 119 -0.59 -10.38 -5.18
CA LEU A 119 -0.12 -9.23 -4.40
C LEU A 119 0.78 -9.66 -3.23
N ALA A 120 0.39 -10.71 -2.51
CA ALA A 120 1.21 -11.29 -1.44
C ALA A 120 2.55 -11.81 -1.97
N GLY A 121 2.55 -12.47 -3.13
CA GLY A 121 3.76 -12.92 -3.82
C GLY A 121 4.67 -11.76 -4.24
N LEU A 122 4.10 -10.69 -4.81
CA LEU A 122 4.85 -9.47 -5.14
C LEU A 122 5.48 -8.84 -3.89
N LEU A 123 4.75 -8.78 -2.77
CA LEU A 123 5.26 -8.25 -1.52
C LEU A 123 6.37 -9.13 -0.94
N ALA A 124 6.20 -10.46 -0.95
CA ALA A 124 7.22 -11.42 -0.52
C ALA A 124 8.49 -11.28 -1.36
N PHE A 125 8.36 -11.21 -2.69
CA PHE A 125 9.47 -10.93 -3.60
C PHE A 125 10.20 -9.64 -3.21
N ARG A 126 9.48 -8.58 -2.85
CA ARG A 126 10.09 -7.31 -2.44
C ARG A 126 10.88 -7.43 -1.15
N PHE A 127 10.38 -8.17 -0.16
CA PHE A 127 11.12 -8.41 1.08
C PHE A 127 12.34 -9.29 0.86
N LEU A 128 12.23 -10.35 0.04
CA LEU A 128 13.37 -11.17 -0.35
C LEU A 128 14.44 -10.33 -1.06
N ALA A 129 14.05 -9.48 -2.01
CA ALA A 129 14.96 -8.58 -2.69
C ALA A 129 15.70 -7.62 -1.73
N GLU A 130 15.06 -7.17 -0.65
CA GLU A 130 15.70 -6.35 0.39
C GLU A 130 16.75 -7.12 1.19
N ILE A 131 16.51 -8.39 1.49
CA ILE A 131 17.45 -9.25 2.24
C ILE A 131 18.72 -9.48 1.43
N PHE A 132 18.57 -9.70 0.11
CA PHE A 132 19.69 -9.92 -0.82
C PHE A 132 20.42 -8.63 -1.22
N GLN A 133 19.96 -7.44 -0.81
CA GLN A 133 20.71 -6.22 -1.06
C GLN A 133 21.98 -6.12 -0.19
N PRO A 134 23.08 -5.55 -0.74
CA PRO A 134 24.29 -5.25 0.00
C PRO A 134 23.99 -4.44 1.27
N VAL A 135 24.71 -4.72 2.37
CA VAL A 135 24.42 -4.15 3.71
C VAL A 135 24.38 -2.62 3.71
N ASN A 136 25.23 -1.96 2.93
CA ASN A 136 25.27 -0.50 2.76
C ASN A 136 24.06 0.09 2.00
N GLN A 137 23.29 -0.75 1.30
CA GLN A 137 22.11 -0.34 0.55
C GLN A 137 20.79 -0.63 1.27
N ARG A 138 20.82 -1.46 2.32
CA ARG A 138 19.63 -1.82 3.12
C ARG A 138 18.94 -0.61 3.72
N ILE A 139 17.61 -0.61 3.71
CA ILE A 139 16.77 0.46 4.24
C ILE A 139 17.09 0.76 5.72
N ALA A 140 17.31 -0.27 6.54
CA ALA A 140 17.60 -0.12 7.98
C ALA A 140 18.88 0.69 8.25
N VAL A 141 19.95 0.42 7.49
CA VAL A 141 21.24 1.15 7.63
C VAL A 141 21.09 2.60 7.17
N ARG A 142 20.36 2.85 6.07
CA ARG A 142 20.10 4.20 5.58
C ARG A 142 19.25 5.04 6.54
N ILE A 143 18.25 4.43 7.18
CA ILE A 143 17.43 5.10 8.21
C ILE A 143 18.28 5.43 9.44
N GLY A 144 19.09 4.47 9.92
CA GLY A 144 19.99 4.69 11.06
C GLY A 144 20.97 5.84 10.83
N ASN A 145 21.54 5.94 9.62
CA ASN A 145 22.44 7.03 9.26
C ASN A 145 21.71 8.38 9.17
N ALA A 146 20.49 8.44 8.62
CA ALA A 146 19.71 9.67 8.53
C ALA A 146 19.25 10.20 9.90
N VAL A 147 18.84 9.31 10.81
CA VAL A 147 18.50 9.67 12.20
C VAL A 147 19.70 10.28 12.92
N ARG A 148 20.89 9.69 12.73
CA ARG A 148 22.15 10.22 13.31
C ARG A 148 22.49 11.62 12.78
N LEU A 149 22.31 11.88 11.48
CA LEU A 149 22.55 13.21 10.90
C LEU A 149 21.59 14.27 11.45
N LEU A 150 20.33 13.90 11.71
CA LEU A 150 19.36 14.79 12.34
C LEU A 150 19.67 15.08 13.80
N GLN A 151 20.09 14.07 14.55
CA GLN A 151 20.57 14.25 15.93
C GLN A 151 21.79 15.17 15.99
N ALA A 152 22.64 15.15 14.95
CA ALA A 152 23.80 16.04 14.81
C ALA A 152 23.45 17.49 14.39
N LYS A 153 22.16 17.85 14.22
CA LYS A 153 21.65 19.20 13.86
C LYS A 153 22.27 19.86 12.60
N LYS A 154 23.03 19.13 11.78
CA LYS A 154 23.48 19.62 10.45
C LYS A 154 22.35 19.45 9.43
N GLU A 155 22.03 20.51 8.70
CA GLU A 155 21.04 20.56 7.60
C GLU A 155 19.63 19.99 7.91
N VAL A 156 18.94 20.63 8.87
CA VAL A 156 17.66 20.18 9.44
C VAL A 156 16.50 20.12 8.41
N LYS A 157 16.41 21.06 7.46
CA LYS A 157 15.28 21.12 6.50
C LYS A 157 15.30 19.96 5.49
N SER A 158 16.45 19.68 4.89
CA SER A 158 16.60 18.59 3.92
C SER A 158 16.40 17.22 4.59
N SER A 159 16.96 17.07 5.79
CA SER A 159 16.92 15.83 6.54
C SER A 159 15.53 15.45 7.07
N ARG A 160 14.71 16.42 7.51
CA ARG A 160 13.31 16.16 7.93
C ARG A 160 12.44 15.68 6.76
N HIS A 161 12.58 16.33 5.60
CA HIS A 161 11.84 15.93 4.41
C HIS A 161 12.18 14.47 4.04
N TYR A 162 13.47 14.13 4.02
CA TYR A 162 13.94 12.77 3.77
C TYR A 162 13.33 11.73 4.73
N LEU A 163 13.26 12.03 6.04
CA LEU A 163 12.62 11.13 7.00
C LEU A 163 11.13 10.93 6.75
N ILE A 164 10.38 12.00 6.46
CA ILE A 164 8.94 11.90 6.21
C ILE A 164 8.68 11.00 4.99
N VAL A 165 9.49 11.15 3.93
CA VAL A 165 9.41 10.27 2.75
C VAL A 165 9.57 8.81 3.16
N LYS A 166 10.61 8.48 3.95
CA LYS A 166 10.87 7.11 4.41
C LYS A 166 9.77 6.60 5.34
N LEU A 167 9.19 7.45 6.18
CA LEU A 167 8.07 7.09 7.05
C LEU A 167 6.81 6.75 6.23
N ILE A 168 6.49 7.54 5.21
CA ILE A 168 5.37 7.26 4.28
C ILE A 168 5.57 5.90 3.60
N TYR A 169 6.79 5.59 3.14
CA TYR A 169 7.10 4.26 2.60
C TYR A 169 6.89 3.16 3.64
N LEU A 170 7.36 3.35 4.87
CA LEU A 170 7.19 2.37 5.95
C LEU A 170 5.70 2.10 6.21
N ILE A 171 4.89 3.15 6.34
CA ILE A 171 3.44 3.05 6.52
C ILE A 171 2.80 2.28 5.37
N ALA A 172 3.15 2.60 4.12
CA ALA A 172 2.62 1.91 2.94
C ALA A 172 2.93 0.40 2.98
N TYR A 173 4.18 0.03 3.28
CA TYR A 173 4.58 -1.37 3.37
C TYR A 173 3.92 -2.10 4.54
N THR A 174 3.76 -1.44 5.69
CA THR A 174 3.07 -2.02 6.85
C THR A 174 1.60 -2.28 6.54
N LEU A 175 0.88 -1.31 5.98
CA LEU A 175 -0.51 -1.49 5.57
C LEU A 175 -0.64 -2.64 4.56
N LEU A 176 0.21 -2.65 3.53
CA LEU A 176 0.21 -3.70 2.52
C LEU A 176 0.50 -5.08 3.12
N ALA A 177 1.44 -5.18 4.06
CA ALA A 177 1.76 -6.42 4.77
C ALA A 177 0.58 -6.92 5.60
N VAL A 178 -0.10 -6.05 6.35
CA VAL A 178 -1.30 -6.42 7.12
C VAL A 178 -2.41 -6.91 6.20
N ILE A 179 -2.69 -6.22 5.08
CA ILE A 179 -3.72 -6.61 4.11
C ILE A 179 -3.38 -7.98 3.49
N CYS A 180 -2.14 -8.17 3.04
CA CYS A 180 -1.71 -9.44 2.46
C CYS A 180 -1.78 -10.58 3.48
N PHE A 181 -1.31 -10.36 4.70
CA PHE A 181 -1.34 -11.37 5.76
C PHE A 181 -2.76 -11.79 6.11
N THR A 182 -3.62 -10.81 6.42
CA THR A 182 -5.03 -11.07 6.76
C THR A 182 -5.80 -11.68 5.57
N GLY A 183 -5.53 -11.24 4.34
CA GLY A 183 -6.15 -11.77 3.12
C GLY A 183 -5.74 -13.20 2.81
N VAL A 184 -4.45 -13.52 2.91
CA VAL A 184 -3.94 -14.90 2.77
C VAL A 184 -4.53 -15.80 3.85
N TRP A 185 -4.54 -15.33 5.09
CA TRP A 185 -5.13 -16.06 6.22
C TRP A 185 -6.59 -16.43 5.93
N MET A 186 -7.42 -15.45 5.55
CA MET A 186 -8.82 -15.69 5.21
C MET A 186 -8.99 -16.59 3.99
N GLY A 187 -8.14 -16.44 2.97
CA GLY A 187 -8.19 -17.27 1.77
C GLY A 187 -7.90 -18.74 2.07
N LEU A 188 -6.91 -19.03 2.92
CA LEU A 188 -6.55 -20.40 3.33
C LEU A 188 -7.60 -21.05 4.24
N HIS A 189 -8.33 -20.27 5.03
CA HIS A 189 -9.38 -20.76 5.92
C HIS A 189 -10.78 -20.63 5.31
N SER A 190 -10.88 -20.37 4.00
CA SER A 190 -12.15 -20.11 3.32
C SER A 190 -13.01 -21.35 3.06
N GLU A 191 -12.49 -22.59 3.17
CA GLU A 191 -13.34 -23.78 3.00
C GLU A 191 -14.39 -23.95 4.12
N GLN A 192 -14.34 -23.11 5.16
CA GLN A 192 -15.34 -23.00 6.22
C GLN A 192 -16.27 -21.78 6.04
N LEU A 193 -16.47 -21.29 4.81
CA LEU A 193 -17.16 -20.04 4.41
C LEU A 193 -18.52 -19.72 5.08
N PHE A 194 -19.15 -20.64 5.82
CA PHE A 194 -20.39 -20.41 6.58
C PHE A 194 -20.35 -20.80 8.06
N ASN A 195 -19.24 -21.36 8.55
CA ASN A 195 -19.00 -21.51 9.99
C ASN A 195 -18.13 -20.33 10.44
N GLU A 196 -18.78 -19.18 10.62
CA GLU A 196 -18.14 -17.98 11.17
C GLU A 196 -17.63 -18.27 12.58
N THR A 197 -16.37 -18.69 12.69
CA THR A 197 -15.67 -18.66 13.97
C THR A 197 -15.39 -17.20 14.33
N ALA A 198 -15.37 -16.86 15.62
CA ALA A 198 -15.07 -15.50 16.08
C ALA A 198 -13.77 -14.94 15.48
N ASN A 199 -12.79 -15.82 15.21
CA ASN A 199 -11.50 -15.47 14.62
C ASN A 199 -11.63 -15.00 13.16
N TYR A 200 -12.56 -15.55 12.37
CA TYR A 200 -12.76 -15.14 10.98
C TYR A 200 -13.31 -13.71 10.90
N HIS A 201 -14.30 -13.40 11.74
CA HIS A 201 -14.90 -12.07 11.79
C HIS A 201 -13.88 -10.99 12.13
N GLN A 202 -13.08 -11.22 13.18
CA GLN A 202 -12.00 -10.29 13.57
C GLN A 202 -10.98 -10.10 12.44
N MET A 203 -10.56 -11.18 11.77
CA MET A 203 -9.61 -11.08 10.66
C MET A 203 -10.16 -10.26 9.50
N LYS A 204 -11.46 -10.43 9.19
CA LYS A 204 -12.16 -9.65 8.18
C LYS A 204 -12.23 -8.18 8.57
N GLU A 205 -12.56 -7.85 9.82
CA GLU A 205 -12.57 -6.46 10.30
C GLU A 205 -11.19 -5.80 10.19
N TYR A 206 -10.12 -6.51 10.57
CA TYR A 206 -8.75 -6.00 10.41
C TYR A 206 -8.39 -5.81 8.93
N HIS A 207 -8.75 -6.76 8.08
CA HIS A 207 -8.51 -6.65 6.63
C HIS A 207 -9.22 -5.43 6.04
N GLU A 208 -10.52 -5.29 6.32
CA GLU A 208 -11.31 -4.16 5.83
C GLU A 208 -10.81 -2.82 6.37
N THR A 209 -10.44 -2.76 7.65
CA THR A 209 -9.86 -1.56 8.28
C THR A 209 -8.55 -1.17 7.61
N ALA A 210 -7.65 -2.14 7.39
CA ALA A 210 -6.38 -1.87 6.74
C ALA A 210 -6.55 -1.43 5.29
N VAL A 211 -7.49 -2.02 4.54
CA VAL A 211 -7.84 -1.59 3.17
C VAL A 211 -8.38 -0.16 3.15
N ASN A 212 -9.24 0.22 4.10
CA ASN A 212 -9.76 1.59 4.19
C ASN A 212 -8.64 2.61 4.47
N LEU A 213 -7.69 2.29 5.35
CA LEU A 213 -6.51 3.12 5.58
C LEU A 213 -5.62 3.20 4.33
N LEU A 214 -5.46 2.08 3.61
CA LEU A 214 -4.72 2.06 2.34
C LEU A 214 -5.39 2.92 1.26
N LEU A 215 -6.73 2.94 1.18
CA LEU A 215 -7.48 3.81 0.27
C LEU A 215 -7.19 5.29 0.56
N ILE A 216 -7.25 5.71 1.82
CA ILE A 216 -6.90 7.09 2.23
C ILE A 216 -5.45 7.39 1.84
N PHE A 217 -4.52 6.48 2.15
CA PHE A 217 -3.12 6.62 1.81
C PHE A 217 -2.91 6.79 0.29
N MET A 218 -3.57 5.98 -0.54
CA MET A 218 -3.46 6.06 -2.00
C MET A 218 -3.97 7.39 -2.55
N LEU A 219 -5.07 7.92 -2.01
CA LEU A 219 -5.58 9.24 -2.41
C LEU A 219 -4.57 10.34 -2.08
N ILE A 220 -4.03 10.35 -0.87
CA ILE A 220 -2.99 11.30 -0.44
C ILE A 220 -1.74 11.15 -1.33
N HIS A 221 -1.33 9.91 -1.60
CA HIS A 221 -0.19 9.61 -2.46
C HIS A 221 -0.39 10.17 -3.87
N LEU A 222 -1.55 9.90 -4.49
CA LEU A 222 -1.87 10.36 -5.84
C LEU A 222 -1.93 11.88 -5.92
N VAL A 223 -2.57 12.56 -4.95
CA VAL A 223 -2.57 14.03 -4.86
C VAL A 223 -1.14 14.55 -4.74
N GLY A 224 -0.30 13.92 -3.91
CA GLY A 224 1.11 14.26 -3.77
C GLY A 224 1.90 14.13 -5.08
N VAL A 225 1.63 13.08 -5.86
CA VAL A 225 2.25 12.88 -7.19
C VAL A 225 1.79 13.95 -8.18
N ILE A 226 0.49 14.20 -8.29
CA ILE A 226 -0.08 15.21 -9.20
C ILE A 226 0.47 16.60 -8.88
N ARG A 227 0.54 16.94 -7.59
CA ARG A 227 0.98 18.25 -7.15
C ARG A 227 2.49 18.44 -7.34
N ALA A 228 3.29 17.39 -7.12
CA ALA A 228 4.71 17.38 -7.45
C ALA A 228 4.95 17.57 -8.95
N GLU A 229 4.22 16.84 -9.80
CA GLU A 229 4.31 16.90 -11.26
C GLU A 229 3.98 18.29 -11.81
N ARG A 230 2.98 18.97 -11.24
CA ARG A 230 2.60 20.35 -11.60
C ARG A 230 3.51 21.42 -10.99
N GLY A 231 4.28 21.06 -9.97
CA GLY A 231 5.09 21.98 -9.18
C GLY A 231 6.55 22.05 -9.64
N LYS A 232 7.45 22.15 -8.66
CA LYS A 232 8.90 22.30 -8.87
C LYS A 232 9.59 21.00 -9.30
N TYR A 233 8.95 19.84 -9.13
CA TYR A 233 9.52 18.53 -9.47
C TYR A 233 8.73 17.89 -10.62
N LYS A 234 8.94 18.43 -11.82
CA LYS A 234 8.37 17.87 -13.04
C LYS A 234 8.98 16.51 -13.37
N ASN A 235 8.25 15.68 -14.10
CA ASN A 235 8.64 14.36 -14.59
C ASN A 235 8.75 13.28 -13.51
N VAL A 236 8.04 13.38 -12.38
CA VAL A 236 8.07 12.34 -11.33
C VAL A 236 7.49 11.03 -11.86
N VAL A 237 6.39 11.09 -12.60
CA VAL A 237 5.80 9.88 -13.20
C VAL A 237 6.69 9.34 -14.31
N SER A 238 7.21 10.21 -15.16
CA SER A 238 8.13 9.83 -16.24
C SER A 238 9.40 9.18 -15.70
N ASP A 239 9.98 9.73 -14.63
CA ASP A 239 11.18 9.17 -13.97
C ASP A 239 10.87 7.79 -13.36
N MET A 240 9.65 7.56 -12.86
CA MET A 240 9.21 6.25 -12.36
C MET A 240 8.98 5.21 -13.46
N ILE A 241 8.72 5.65 -14.70
CA ILE A 241 8.58 4.76 -15.87
C ILE A 241 9.96 4.49 -16.50
N ASN A 242 10.70 5.57 -16.79
CA ASN A 242 11.91 5.54 -17.60
C ASN A 242 13.19 5.36 -16.77
N GLY A 243 13.19 5.74 -15.49
CA GLY A 243 14.33 5.62 -14.57
C GLY A 243 15.00 6.91 -14.15
N GLY A 244 14.54 8.04 -14.68
CA GLY A 244 15.20 9.34 -14.52
C GLY A 244 16.39 9.51 -15.46
N LYS A 245 16.86 10.76 -15.60
CA LYS A 245 18.09 11.08 -16.33
C LYS A 245 19.30 10.99 -15.40
N GLU A 246 20.44 10.54 -15.92
CA GLU A 246 21.74 10.82 -15.29
C GLU A 246 21.89 12.34 -15.14
N ASN A 247 22.32 12.78 -13.97
CA ASN A 247 22.75 14.17 -13.82
C ASN A 247 24.05 14.29 -14.62
N GLU A 248 23.98 14.82 -15.85
CA GLU A 248 25.13 15.49 -16.48
C GLU A 248 25.44 16.78 -15.73
#